data_AF-A0A7V2LKM6-F1
#
_entry.id   AF-A0A7V2LKM6-F1
#
_cell.length_a   1.000
_cell.length_b   1.000
_cell.length_c   1.000
_cell.angle_alpha   90.00
_cell.angle_beta   90.00
_cell.angle_gamma   90.00
#
_symmetry.space_group_name_H-M   'P 1'
#
loop_
_entity.id
_entity.type
_entity.pdbx_description
1 polymer ?
#
loop_
_entity_poly.entity_id
_entity_poly.type
_entity_poly.pdbx_seq_one_letter_code
_entity_poly.pdbx_strand_id
1 'polypeptide(L)'
;TKTGNVFTTRTIILATGADPVRLQVPDEPLILGRGLSYSAVSHAMLFWERETAVVGSGDLALRAAAELATIANRVLLIAPESVPDAPLKRKLSRLDNVTILEKHTVTKIHAADYVHAITVRSPDGFEQEIPVTGVFAELGLIPCSDLVKDLVDLNDKGYIVVDDRCRTSRPGIFAAGDVTDSFNEQVLIATGEGAKAALAAYDYLLELDQ
;
A
#
# COMPACT_ATOMS: atom_id res chain seq x y z
N THR A 1 -23.96 -1.46 -14.80
CA THR A 1 -23.40 -2.13 -13.60
C THR A 1 -23.15 -3.59 -13.90
N LYS A 2 -22.52 -4.38 -13.01
CA LYS A 2 -22.41 -5.84 -13.15
C LYS A 2 -23.76 -6.55 -13.32
N THR A 3 -24.85 -5.95 -12.84
CA THR A 3 -26.24 -6.43 -12.98
C THR A 3 -26.96 -5.93 -14.24
N GLY A 4 -26.28 -5.20 -15.12
CA GLY A 4 -26.87 -4.64 -16.35
C GLY A 4 -27.63 -3.32 -16.16
N ASN A 5 -27.78 -2.81 -14.93
CA ASN A 5 -28.45 -1.53 -14.68
C ASN A 5 -27.64 -0.34 -15.23
N VAL A 6 -28.34 0.67 -15.71
CA VAL A 6 -27.77 1.93 -16.22
C VAL A 6 -28.31 3.07 -15.37
N PHE A 7 -27.42 3.93 -14.89
CA PHE A 7 -27.75 5.14 -14.13
C PHE A 7 -27.21 6.36 -14.89
N THR A 8 -28.02 7.40 -14.98
CA THR A 8 -27.62 8.69 -15.54
C THR A 8 -27.35 9.68 -14.42
N THR A 9 -26.34 10.53 -14.59
CA THR A 9 -25.95 11.55 -13.61
C THR A 9 -25.35 12.76 -14.33
N ARG A 10 -25.38 13.91 -13.66
CA ARG A 10 -24.74 15.16 -14.14
C ARG A 10 -23.24 15.22 -13.84
N THR A 11 -22.80 14.50 -12.80
CA THR A 11 -21.39 14.46 -12.35
C THR A 11 -21.09 13.15 -11.61
N ILE A 12 -19.81 12.77 -11.52
CA ILE A 12 -19.32 11.53 -10.88
C ILE A 12 -18.11 11.86 -9.99
N ILE A 13 -18.06 11.25 -8.81
CA ILE A 13 -16.86 11.18 -7.96
C ILE A 13 -16.39 9.72 -7.93
N LEU A 14 -15.13 9.48 -8.31
CA LEU A 14 -14.48 8.17 -8.29
C LEU A 14 -13.72 8.00 -6.97
N ALA A 15 -14.18 7.08 -6.14
CA ALA A 15 -13.55 6.74 -4.86
C ALA A 15 -13.39 5.21 -4.74
N THR A 16 -12.82 4.60 -5.78
CA THR A 16 -12.71 3.13 -5.92
C THR A 16 -11.50 2.55 -5.20
N GLY A 17 -10.63 3.39 -4.65
CA GLY A 17 -9.45 2.99 -3.87
C GLY A 17 -8.37 2.29 -4.69
N ALA A 18 -7.53 1.53 -4.00
CA ALA A 18 -6.48 0.71 -4.57
C ALA A 18 -6.39 -0.64 -3.85
N ASP A 19 -5.99 -1.68 -4.59
CA ASP A 19 -5.74 -3.01 -4.05
C ASP A 19 -4.25 -3.21 -3.74
N PRO A 20 -3.88 -3.83 -2.61
CA PRO A 20 -2.49 -4.16 -2.34
C PRO A 20 -1.99 -5.26 -3.26
N VAL A 21 -0.73 -5.13 -3.72
CA VAL A 21 -0.02 -6.23 -4.37
C VAL A 21 0.14 -7.35 -3.35
N ARG A 22 -0.56 -8.46 -3.56
CA ARG A 22 -0.62 -9.56 -2.61
C ARG A 22 0.70 -10.32 -2.53
N LEU A 23 1.13 -10.60 -1.30
CA LEU A 23 2.20 -11.54 -1.00
C LEU A 23 1.70 -12.96 -1.34
N GLN A 24 2.24 -13.54 -2.41
CA GLN A 24 1.82 -14.83 -2.96
C GLN A 24 2.27 -16.02 -2.10
N VAL A 25 1.78 -16.11 -0.86
CA VAL A 25 2.07 -17.19 0.09
C VAL A 25 0.83 -18.03 0.38
N PRO A 26 1.00 -19.31 0.74
CA PRO A 26 -0.13 -20.15 1.17
C PRO A 26 -0.90 -19.51 2.33
N ASP A 27 -2.22 -19.72 2.36
CA ASP A 27 -3.12 -19.32 3.45
C ASP A 27 -3.14 -17.81 3.78
N GLU A 28 -2.65 -16.95 2.88
CA GLU A 28 -2.58 -15.49 3.03
C GLU A 28 -3.90 -14.86 3.57
N PRO A 29 -5.10 -15.21 3.04
CA PRO A 29 -6.34 -14.63 3.54
C PRO A 29 -6.68 -15.00 5.00
N LEU A 30 -6.19 -16.16 5.48
CA LEU A 30 -6.44 -16.63 6.85
C LEU A 30 -5.53 -15.95 7.87
N ILE A 31 -4.36 -15.49 7.44
CA ILE A 31 -3.35 -14.86 8.30
C ILE A 31 -3.36 -13.33 8.24
N LEU A 32 -4.07 -12.75 7.27
CA LEU A 32 -4.29 -11.31 7.18
C LEU A 32 -4.94 -10.78 8.47
N GLY A 33 -4.32 -9.77 9.09
CA GLY A 33 -4.77 -9.23 10.39
C GLY A 33 -4.40 -10.09 11.60
N ARG A 34 -3.76 -11.25 11.40
CA ARG A 34 -3.25 -12.16 12.45
C ARG A 34 -1.72 -12.21 12.48
N GLY A 35 -1.09 -11.09 12.15
CA GLY A 35 0.37 -10.95 12.07
C GLY A 35 0.86 -10.60 10.66
N LEU A 36 0.07 -10.85 9.60
CA LEU A 36 0.33 -10.29 8.28
C LEU A 36 -0.42 -8.96 8.10
N SER A 37 0.28 -7.93 7.64
CA SER A 37 -0.26 -6.60 7.34
C SER A 37 0.28 -6.05 6.01
N TYR A 38 -0.52 -5.21 5.35
CA TYR A 38 -0.12 -4.44 4.16
C TYR A 38 -0.03 -2.93 4.46
N SER A 39 0.01 -2.55 5.74
CA SER A 39 0.16 -1.15 6.14
C SER A 39 0.95 -1.09 7.44
N ALA A 40 2.25 -0.82 7.33
CA ALA A 40 3.10 -0.55 8.48
C ALA A 40 2.61 0.68 9.27
N VAL A 41 2.33 1.79 8.57
CA VAL A 41 1.86 3.04 9.20
C VAL A 41 0.65 2.83 10.13
N SER A 42 -0.27 1.93 9.75
CA SER A 42 -1.48 1.67 10.54
C SER A 42 -1.25 0.71 11.71
N HIS A 43 -0.32 -0.24 11.59
CA HIS A 43 -0.25 -1.39 12.50
C HIS A 43 1.10 -1.58 13.18
N ALA A 44 2.16 -0.85 12.80
CA ALA A 44 3.51 -1.01 13.34
C ALA A 44 3.53 -0.92 14.87
N MET A 45 2.79 0.03 15.46
CA MET A 45 2.70 0.23 16.91
C MET A 45 2.20 -0.99 17.70
N LEU A 46 1.51 -1.95 17.06
CA LEU A 46 1.08 -3.19 17.69
C LEU A 46 2.24 -4.17 17.94
N PHE A 47 3.40 -3.93 17.33
CA PHE A 47 4.59 -4.78 17.37
C PHE A 47 5.74 -4.16 18.19
N TRP A 48 5.39 -3.37 19.20
CA TRP A 48 6.34 -2.84 20.17
C TRP A 48 7.15 -3.97 20.85
N GLU A 49 8.48 -3.84 20.84
CA GLU A 49 9.43 -4.84 21.38
C GLU A 49 9.23 -6.24 20.81
N ARG A 50 8.86 -6.32 19.52
CA ARG A 50 8.68 -7.59 18.81
C ARG A 50 9.72 -7.82 17.71
N GLU A 51 9.72 -9.04 17.22
CA GLU A 51 10.47 -9.49 16.05
C GLU A 51 9.60 -9.31 14.80
N THR A 52 10.05 -8.52 13.83
CA THR A 52 9.24 -8.17 12.64
C THR A 52 9.99 -8.37 11.34
N ALA A 53 9.25 -8.65 10.27
CA ALA A 53 9.75 -8.68 8.91
C ALA A 53 8.98 -7.70 8.03
N VAL A 54 9.69 -7.03 7.14
CA VAL A 54 9.15 -6.22 6.04
C VAL A 54 9.49 -6.92 4.74
N VAL A 55 8.52 -7.08 3.84
CA VAL A 55 8.72 -7.71 2.54
C VAL A 55 8.51 -6.67 1.45
N GLY A 56 9.56 -6.37 0.68
CA GLY A 56 9.51 -5.42 -0.43
C GLY A 56 10.87 -4.78 -0.70
N SER A 57 11.01 -4.19 -1.89
CA SER A 57 12.29 -3.63 -2.37
C SER A 57 12.28 -2.11 -2.55
N GLY A 58 11.10 -1.47 -2.49
CA GLY A 58 10.92 -0.06 -2.83
C GLY A 58 10.88 0.89 -1.62
N ASP A 59 10.50 2.14 -1.90
CA ASP A 59 10.44 3.21 -0.89
C ASP A 59 9.46 2.91 0.26
N LEU A 60 8.33 2.26 -0.04
CA LEU A 60 7.36 1.83 0.99
C LEU A 60 8.00 0.84 1.98
N ALA A 61 8.75 -0.14 1.48
CA ALA A 61 9.43 -1.12 2.31
C ALA A 61 10.54 -0.47 3.17
N LEU A 62 11.31 0.46 2.60
CA LEU A 62 12.29 1.26 3.34
C LEU A 62 11.63 2.11 4.44
N ARG A 63 10.50 2.76 4.13
CA ARG A 63 9.74 3.57 5.09
C ARG A 63 9.20 2.71 6.22
N ALA A 64 8.56 1.58 5.92
CA ALA A 64 8.04 0.64 6.90
C ALA A 64 9.14 0.08 7.80
N ALA A 65 10.27 -0.33 7.22
CA ALA A 65 11.41 -0.82 8.00
C ALA A 65 11.95 0.26 8.94
N ALA A 66 12.00 1.52 8.50
CA ALA A 66 12.43 2.63 9.34
C ALA A 66 11.46 2.96 10.47
N GLU A 67 10.15 2.84 10.23
CA GLU A 67 9.13 3.01 11.25
C GLU A 67 9.22 1.91 12.31
N LEU A 68 9.26 0.65 11.88
CA LEU A 68 9.40 -0.49 12.78
C LEU A 68 10.71 -0.46 13.56
N ALA A 69 11.81 0.01 12.96
CA ALA A 69 13.10 0.09 13.65
C ALA A 69 13.08 1.02 14.87
N THR A 70 12.09 1.91 15.00
CA THR A 70 11.94 2.78 16.17
C THR A 70 11.26 2.10 17.37
N ILE A 71 10.60 0.96 17.17
CA ILE A 71 9.73 0.33 18.17
C ILE A 71 9.94 -1.18 18.33
N ALA A 72 10.45 -1.88 17.31
CA ALA A 72 10.65 -3.33 17.29
C ALA A 72 12.06 -3.70 17.80
N ASN A 73 12.18 -4.87 18.42
CA ASN A 73 13.47 -5.42 18.87
C ASN A 73 14.37 -5.76 17.69
N ARG A 74 13.79 -6.25 16.60
CA ARG A 74 14.48 -6.54 15.34
C ARG A 74 13.53 -6.38 14.16
N VAL A 75 14.10 -5.87 13.07
CA VAL A 75 13.42 -5.72 11.77
C VAL A 75 14.25 -6.43 10.70
N LEU A 76 13.62 -7.35 9.99
CA LEU A 76 14.20 -8.00 8.81
C LEU A 76 13.56 -7.40 7.56
N LEU A 77 14.32 -6.63 6.77
CA LEU A 77 13.88 -6.18 5.46
C LEU A 77 14.25 -7.23 4.42
N ILE A 78 13.27 -7.97 3.93
CA ILE A 78 13.41 -9.04 2.93
C ILE A 78 13.01 -8.46 1.58
N ALA A 79 14.00 -8.21 0.73
CA ALA A 79 13.81 -7.62 -0.57
C ALA A 79 14.04 -8.68 -1.66
N PRO A 80 13.01 -9.06 -2.44
CA PRO A 80 13.18 -9.98 -3.58
C PRO A 80 14.12 -9.44 -4.66
N GLU A 81 14.25 -8.12 -4.73
CA GLU A 81 15.13 -7.41 -5.66
C GLU A 81 16.19 -6.61 -4.89
N SER A 82 17.05 -5.89 -5.61
CA SER A 82 18.00 -4.97 -4.98
C SER A 82 17.26 -3.71 -4.53
N VAL A 83 17.44 -3.33 -3.28
CA VAL A 83 16.89 -2.10 -2.71
C VAL A 83 17.71 -0.92 -3.24
N PRO A 84 17.08 0.11 -3.85
CA PRO A 84 17.80 1.27 -4.35
C PRO A 84 18.67 1.94 -3.29
N ASP A 85 19.84 2.48 -3.69
CA ASP A 85 20.67 3.26 -2.78
C ASP A 85 20.01 4.62 -2.48
N ALA A 86 19.31 4.67 -1.36
CA ALA A 86 18.62 5.85 -0.86
C ALA A 86 19.16 6.28 0.51
N PRO A 87 19.01 7.55 0.92
CA PRO A 87 19.37 8.01 2.26
C PRO A 87 18.80 7.12 3.38
N LEU A 88 17.57 6.62 3.19
CA LEU A 88 16.92 5.75 4.17
C LEU A 88 17.56 4.36 4.24
N LYS A 89 17.91 3.74 3.10
CA LYS A 89 18.67 2.48 3.07
C LYS A 89 19.98 2.63 3.84
N ARG A 90 20.76 3.68 3.56
CA ARG A 90 22.04 3.94 4.24
C ARG A 90 21.89 4.15 5.75
N LYS A 91 20.80 4.77 6.19
CA LYS A 91 20.47 4.90 7.62
C LYS A 91 20.15 3.54 8.22
N LEU A 92 19.27 2.77 7.60
CA LEU A 92 18.85 1.44 8.07
C LEU A 92 20.03 0.48 8.18
N SER A 93 20.96 0.47 7.22
CA SER A 93 22.15 -0.40 7.24
C SER A 93 23.12 -0.12 8.39
N ARG A 94 22.93 0.96 9.16
CA ARG A 94 23.75 1.31 10.33
C ARG A 94 23.05 1.03 11.65
N LEU A 95 21.79 0.57 11.62
CA LEU A 95 21.03 0.26 12.83
C LEU A 95 21.29 -1.19 13.23
N ASP A 96 21.63 -1.41 14.50
CA ASP A 96 21.94 -2.75 15.03
C ASP A 96 20.72 -3.68 15.05
N ASN A 97 19.51 -3.11 15.06
CA ASN A 97 18.26 -3.87 15.06
C ASN A 97 17.66 -4.08 13.67
N VAL A 98 18.35 -3.69 12.58
CA VAL A 98 17.85 -3.86 11.21
C VAL A 98 18.80 -4.74 10.39
N THR A 99 18.26 -5.79 9.79
CA THR A 99 18.99 -6.60 8.81
C THR A 99 18.30 -6.52 7.46
N ILE A 100 19.05 -6.17 6.41
CA ILE A 100 18.55 -6.11 5.04
C ILE A 100 19.03 -7.36 4.28
N LEU A 101 18.08 -8.13 3.77
CA LEU A 101 18.29 -9.35 2.98
C LEU A 101 17.82 -9.11 1.55
N GLU A 102 18.74 -8.67 0.69
CA GLU A 102 18.46 -8.45 -0.75
C GLU A 102 18.50 -9.77 -1.52
N LYS A 103 17.69 -9.88 -2.59
CA LYS A 103 17.52 -11.08 -3.40
C LYS A 103 17.01 -12.30 -2.59
N HIS A 104 16.32 -12.05 -1.50
CA HIS A 104 15.67 -13.08 -0.67
C HIS A 104 14.16 -13.00 -0.82
N THR A 105 13.48 -14.14 -0.77
CA THR A 105 12.02 -14.21 -0.95
C THR A 105 11.38 -14.97 0.20
N VAL A 106 10.28 -14.45 0.74
CA VAL A 106 9.43 -15.18 1.67
C VAL A 106 8.62 -16.21 0.89
N THR A 107 8.78 -17.49 1.20
CA THR A 107 8.07 -18.60 0.52
C THR A 107 6.89 -19.11 1.33
N LYS A 108 6.89 -18.90 2.64
CA LYS A 108 5.81 -19.31 3.54
C LYS A 108 5.75 -18.43 4.77
N ILE A 109 4.54 -18.17 5.27
CA ILE A 109 4.31 -17.62 6.59
C ILE A 109 3.71 -18.72 7.46
N HIS A 110 4.26 -18.92 8.65
CA HIS A 110 3.78 -19.92 9.60
C HIS A 110 2.93 -19.23 10.66
N ALA A 111 1.69 -19.69 10.79
CA ALA A 111 0.75 -19.21 11.78
C ALA A 111 -0.06 -20.37 12.34
N ALA A 112 -0.32 -20.34 13.64
CA ALA A 112 -1.35 -21.16 14.28
C ALA A 112 -2.61 -20.30 14.44
N ASP A 113 -2.70 -19.55 15.55
CA ASP A 113 -3.66 -18.45 15.69
C ASP A 113 -3.10 -17.12 15.17
N TYR A 114 -1.80 -16.91 15.35
CA TYR A 114 -1.04 -15.74 14.90
C TYR A 114 0.27 -16.17 14.25
N VAL A 115 0.86 -15.29 13.45
CA VAL A 115 2.18 -15.48 12.85
C VAL A 115 3.23 -15.69 13.94
N HIS A 116 4.07 -16.72 13.75
CA HIS A 116 5.20 -17.02 14.64
C HIS A 116 6.54 -17.24 13.92
N ALA A 117 6.52 -17.44 12.59
CA ALA A 117 7.72 -17.56 11.79
C ALA A 117 7.45 -17.31 10.29
N ILE A 118 8.53 -17.12 9.54
CA ILE A 118 8.54 -17.09 8.07
C ILE A 118 9.61 -18.02 7.53
N THR A 119 9.36 -18.65 6.38
CA THR A 119 10.40 -19.32 5.59
C THR A 119 10.92 -18.34 4.54
N VAL A 120 12.24 -18.12 4.54
CA VAL A 120 12.94 -17.24 3.61
C VAL A 120 13.88 -18.08 2.76
N ARG A 121 13.78 -17.92 1.44
CA ARG A 121 14.71 -18.50 0.46
C ARG A 121 15.80 -17.49 0.09
N SER A 122 17.05 -17.89 0.19
CA SER A 122 18.22 -17.12 -0.24
C SER A 122 18.53 -17.29 -1.74
N PRO A 123 19.43 -16.46 -2.32
CA PRO A 123 19.74 -16.51 -3.76
C PRO A 123 20.32 -17.83 -4.25
N ASP A 124 21.00 -18.58 -3.38
CA ASP A 124 21.56 -19.91 -3.64
C ASP A 124 20.54 -21.05 -3.48
N GLY A 125 19.29 -20.72 -3.13
CA GLY A 125 18.18 -21.65 -2.99
C GLY A 125 18.05 -22.29 -1.61
N PHE A 126 18.89 -21.93 -0.64
CA PHE A 126 18.74 -22.39 0.73
C PHE A 126 17.48 -21.76 1.38
N GLU A 127 16.73 -22.56 2.12
CA GLU A 127 15.55 -22.09 2.87
C GLU A 127 15.81 -22.18 4.36
N GLN A 128 15.45 -21.10 5.07
CA GLN A 128 15.53 -21.04 6.52
C GLN A 128 14.24 -20.52 7.12
N GLU A 129 13.84 -21.13 8.22
CA GLU A 129 12.76 -20.61 9.07
C GLU A 129 13.32 -19.57 10.03
N ILE A 130 12.70 -18.38 10.05
CA ILE A 130 13.11 -17.28 10.91
C ILE A 130 11.92 -16.90 11.81
N PRO A 131 12.08 -16.96 13.15
CA PRO A 131 11.05 -16.53 14.08
C PRO A 131 10.75 -15.03 13.92
N VAL A 132 9.49 -14.71 13.68
CA VAL A 132 8.94 -13.35 13.62
C VAL A 132 7.50 -13.37 14.11
N THR A 133 7.04 -12.27 14.65
CA THR A 133 5.66 -12.13 15.14
C THR A 133 4.78 -11.29 14.22
N GLY A 134 5.41 -10.43 13.41
CA GLY A 134 4.73 -9.56 12.45
C GLY A 134 5.42 -9.55 11.10
N VAL A 135 4.62 -9.56 10.02
CA VAL A 135 5.06 -9.48 8.64
C VAL A 135 4.32 -8.34 7.96
N PHE A 136 5.06 -7.40 7.40
CA PHE A 136 4.55 -6.23 6.70
C PHE A 136 4.91 -6.34 5.22
N ALA A 137 3.92 -6.63 4.37
CA ALA A 137 4.11 -6.73 2.93
C ALA A 137 3.93 -5.35 2.27
N GLU A 138 5.03 -4.74 1.86
CA GLU A 138 5.10 -3.40 1.27
C GLU A 138 5.49 -3.53 -0.21
N LEU A 139 4.61 -4.18 -0.97
CA LEU A 139 4.81 -4.58 -2.37
C LEU A 139 4.23 -3.57 -3.38
N GLY A 140 3.62 -2.49 -2.89
CA GLY A 140 2.92 -1.50 -3.69
C GLY A 140 1.42 -1.74 -3.77
N LEU A 141 0.74 -0.82 -4.46
CA LEU A 141 -0.70 -0.79 -4.63
C LEU A 141 -1.06 -0.69 -6.12
N ILE A 142 -2.23 -1.22 -6.47
CA ILE A 142 -2.82 -1.21 -7.80
C ILE A 142 -4.10 -0.36 -7.73
N PRO A 143 -4.11 0.88 -8.27
CA PRO A 143 -5.28 1.74 -8.23
C PRO A 143 -6.45 1.13 -9.03
N CYS A 144 -7.66 1.20 -8.46
CA CYS A 144 -8.87 0.67 -9.07
C CYS A 144 -9.48 1.64 -10.11
N SER A 145 -8.65 2.09 -11.06
CA SER A 145 -8.98 3.14 -12.05
C SER A 145 -9.46 2.63 -13.41
N ASP A 146 -9.45 1.31 -13.63
CA ASP A 146 -9.78 0.65 -14.92
C ASP A 146 -11.09 1.11 -15.55
N LEU A 147 -12.09 1.47 -14.73
CA LEU A 147 -13.39 1.96 -15.18
C LEU A 147 -13.30 3.22 -16.03
N VAL A 148 -12.24 4.04 -15.86
CA VAL A 148 -12.13 5.39 -16.42
C VAL A 148 -10.83 5.66 -17.18
N LYS A 149 -9.99 4.64 -17.38
CA LYS A 149 -8.67 4.79 -18.02
C LYS A 149 -8.67 5.45 -19.40
N ASP A 150 -9.79 5.35 -20.13
CA ASP A 150 -9.97 5.96 -21.46
C ASP A 150 -10.79 7.26 -21.40
N LEU A 151 -11.10 7.75 -20.20
CA LEU A 151 -11.94 8.93 -19.96
C LEU A 151 -11.21 10.06 -19.24
N VAL A 152 -10.17 9.75 -18.46
CA VAL A 152 -9.38 10.70 -17.66
C VAL A 152 -7.89 10.36 -17.75
N ASP A 153 -7.05 11.33 -17.42
CA ASP A 153 -5.60 11.15 -17.43
C ASP A 153 -5.18 10.30 -16.23
N LEU A 154 -4.34 9.30 -16.51
CA LEU A 154 -3.69 8.48 -15.50
C LEU A 154 -2.17 8.72 -15.54
N ASN A 155 -1.50 8.63 -14.40
CA ASN A 155 -0.04 8.61 -14.38
C ASN A 155 0.52 7.23 -14.81
N ASP A 156 1.84 7.11 -14.93
CA ASP A 156 2.51 5.87 -15.37
C ASP A 156 2.23 4.64 -14.47
N LYS A 157 1.72 4.86 -13.25
CA LYS A 157 1.36 3.81 -12.29
C LYS A 157 -0.15 3.52 -12.28
N GLY A 158 -0.93 4.18 -13.13
CA GLY A 158 -2.37 3.97 -13.28
C GLY A 158 -3.23 4.77 -12.29
N TYR A 159 -2.67 5.66 -11.47
CA TYR A 159 -3.47 6.51 -10.59
C TYR A 159 -4.12 7.63 -11.37
N ILE A 160 -5.35 8.01 -10.99
CA ILE A 160 -6.06 9.14 -11.58
C ILE A 160 -5.34 10.43 -11.18
N VAL A 161 -4.90 11.22 -12.16
CA VAL A 161 -4.28 12.51 -11.90
C VAL A 161 -5.36 13.51 -11.52
N VAL A 162 -5.19 14.16 -10.36
CA VAL A 162 -6.11 15.19 -9.89
C VAL A 162 -5.40 16.50 -9.53
N ASP A 163 -6.14 17.60 -9.64
CA ASP A 163 -5.68 18.88 -9.08
C ASP A 163 -5.93 18.97 -7.56
N ASP A 164 -5.57 20.11 -6.96
CA ASP A 164 -5.74 20.37 -5.52
C ASP A 164 -7.20 20.28 -5.05
N ARG A 165 -8.16 20.42 -5.96
CA ARG A 165 -9.61 20.34 -5.77
C ARG A 165 -10.21 19.01 -6.19
N CYS A 166 -9.39 17.98 -6.42
CA CYS A 166 -9.83 16.63 -6.79
C CYS A 166 -10.52 16.55 -8.17
N ARG A 167 -10.23 17.50 -9.07
CA ARG A 167 -10.73 17.49 -10.46
C ARG A 167 -9.83 16.64 -11.33
N THR A 168 -10.43 15.83 -12.20
CA THR A 168 -9.70 15.07 -13.23
C THR A 168 -9.52 15.89 -14.51
N SER A 169 -8.85 15.35 -15.52
CA SER A 169 -8.74 15.99 -16.85
C SER A 169 -10.08 16.14 -17.59
N ARG A 170 -11.15 15.48 -17.13
CA ARG A 170 -12.49 15.56 -17.73
C ARG A 170 -13.47 16.34 -16.84
N PRO A 171 -14.03 17.46 -17.33
CA PRO A 171 -15.04 18.22 -16.61
C PRO A 171 -16.23 17.37 -16.17
N GLY A 172 -16.68 17.56 -14.92
CA GLY A 172 -17.75 16.78 -14.31
C GLY A 172 -17.34 15.40 -13.78
N ILE A 173 -16.08 14.99 -13.94
CA ILE A 173 -15.50 13.80 -13.30
C ILE A 173 -14.46 14.24 -12.26
N PHE A 174 -14.65 13.77 -11.05
CA PHE A 174 -13.79 14.00 -9.89
C PHE A 174 -13.29 12.66 -9.37
N ALA A 175 -12.20 12.66 -8.62
CA ALA A 175 -11.68 11.45 -7.98
C ALA A 175 -11.07 11.77 -6.61
N ALA A 176 -11.14 10.84 -5.66
CA ALA A 176 -10.67 11.04 -4.29
C ALA A 176 -10.17 9.74 -3.64
N GLY A 177 -9.18 9.88 -2.75
CA GLY A 177 -8.60 8.77 -2.00
C GLY A 177 -7.66 7.93 -2.86
N ASP A 178 -7.34 6.72 -2.41
CA ASP A 178 -6.20 5.93 -2.91
C ASP A 178 -6.23 5.56 -4.42
N VAL A 179 -7.31 5.88 -5.15
CA VAL A 179 -7.35 5.77 -6.62
C VAL A 179 -6.60 6.92 -7.32
N THR A 180 -6.33 8.02 -6.62
CA THR A 180 -5.67 9.22 -7.15
C THR A 180 -4.18 9.26 -6.81
N ASP A 181 -3.45 10.18 -7.43
CA ASP A 181 -2.02 10.40 -7.19
C ASP A 181 -1.71 11.21 -5.91
N SER A 182 -2.54 11.02 -4.89
CA SER A 182 -2.48 11.75 -3.63
C SER A 182 -1.28 11.40 -2.78
N PHE A 183 -0.94 12.28 -1.83
CA PHE A 183 0.33 12.25 -1.11
C PHE A 183 0.58 10.97 -0.27
N ASN A 184 -0.46 10.25 0.19
CA ASN A 184 -0.36 8.95 0.89
C ASN A 184 -1.74 8.29 1.03
N GLU A 185 -1.76 6.98 1.23
CA GLU A 185 -2.94 6.14 1.40
C GLU A 185 -3.31 5.98 2.89
N GLN A 186 -4.17 6.87 3.37
CA GLN A 186 -4.65 6.86 4.76
C GLN A 186 -6.12 7.26 4.83
N VAL A 187 -6.86 6.66 5.78
CA VAL A 187 -8.30 6.90 5.96
C VAL A 187 -8.63 8.39 6.10
N LEU A 188 -7.85 9.13 6.91
CA LEU A 188 -8.09 10.57 7.12
C LEU A 188 -7.74 11.41 5.90
N ILE A 189 -6.73 11.01 5.12
CA ILE A 189 -6.38 11.68 3.87
C ILE A 189 -7.51 11.48 2.87
N ALA A 190 -7.90 10.23 2.60
CA ALA A 190 -8.99 9.89 1.69
C ALA A 190 -10.32 10.54 2.09
N THR A 191 -10.62 10.63 3.39
CA THR A 191 -11.81 11.33 3.89
C THR A 191 -11.77 12.83 3.57
N GLY A 192 -10.62 13.48 3.80
CA GLY A 192 -10.43 14.88 3.44
C GLY A 192 -10.58 15.13 1.94
N GLU A 193 -10.05 14.23 1.12
CA GLU A 193 -10.20 14.30 -0.33
C GLU A 193 -11.64 14.11 -0.80
N GLY A 194 -12.36 13.17 -0.19
CA GLY A 194 -13.79 12.98 -0.45
C GLY A 194 -14.59 14.25 -0.18
N ALA A 195 -14.27 14.97 0.91
CA ALA A 195 -14.90 16.26 1.21
C ALA A 195 -14.57 17.32 0.15
N LYS A 196 -13.30 17.44 -0.27
CA LYS A 196 -12.89 18.35 -1.35
C LYS A 196 -13.61 18.04 -2.67
N ALA A 197 -13.62 16.77 -3.08
CA ALA A 197 -14.26 16.33 -4.32
C ALA A 197 -15.77 16.58 -4.32
N ALA A 198 -16.44 16.37 -3.18
CA ALA A 198 -17.86 16.64 -3.04
C ALA A 198 -18.19 18.13 -3.22
N LEU A 199 -17.40 19.02 -2.62
CA LEU A 199 -17.57 20.47 -2.79
C LEU A 199 -17.27 20.90 -4.24
N ALA A 200 -16.21 20.38 -4.83
CA ALA A 200 -15.85 20.70 -6.22
C ALA A 200 -16.90 20.21 -7.23
N ALA A 201 -17.49 19.02 -6.99
CA ALA A 201 -18.61 18.51 -7.79
C ALA A 201 -19.87 19.35 -7.61
N TYR A 202 -20.16 19.82 -6.41
CA TYR A 202 -21.28 20.72 -6.16
C TYR A 202 -21.11 22.06 -6.87
N ASP A 203 -19.93 22.68 -6.81
CA ASP A 203 -19.60 23.91 -7.53
C ASP A 203 -19.82 23.73 -9.04
N TYR A 204 -19.34 22.62 -9.61
CA TYR A 204 -19.56 22.29 -11.02
C TYR A 204 -21.06 22.20 -11.36
N LEU A 205 -21.89 21.63 -10.48
CA LEU A 205 -23.34 21.56 -10.72
C LEU A 205 -24.04 22.92 -10.68
N LEU A 206 -23.52 23.89 -9.92
CA LEU A 206 -24.05 25.24 -9.84
C LEU A 206 -23.74 26.08 -11.10
N GLU A 207 -22.64 25.76 -11.80
CA GLU A 207 -22.21 26.44 -13.02
C GLU A 207 -22.91 25.93 -14.29
N LEU A 208 -23.56 24.77 -14.22
CA LEU A 208 -24.30 24.21 -15.35
C LEU A 208 -25.61 24.99 -15.57
N ASP A 209 -25.82 25.47 -16.79
CA ASP A 209 -27.10 26.00 -17.24
C ASP A 209 -28.24 25.00 -16.95
N GLN A 210 -29.37 25.50 -16.42
CA GLN A 210 -30.53 24.70 -16.07
C GLN A 210 -31.33 24.23 -17.30
#